data_AF-D8TN88-F1
#
_entry.id   AF-D8TN88-F1
#
_cell.length_a   1.000
_cell.length_b   1.000
_cell.length_c   1.000
_cell.angle_alpha   90.00
_cell.angle_beta   90.00
_cell.angle_gamma   90.00
#
_symmetry.space_group_name_H-M   'P 1'
#
loop_
_entity.id
_entity.type
_entity.pdbx_description
1 polymer ?
#
loop_
_entity_poly.entity_id
_entity_poly.type
_entity_poly.pdbx_seq_one_letter_code
_entity_poly.pdbx_strand_id
1 'polypeptide(L)'
;MSPRDAGIQALALRNVSKLAACDPLLSQAVISCGVLDSVVLSMRHESAPVQSGANMVLASVAGSSVDFARRVLEAGAMPGILTQLRTGTAAVKESAVRNLNSLIGSHRDHAGLIADEGLLSLLVALLNAQDSPHSLCKAVVHTLATTAHYGPDMAAAVIKAEALPPVMMLVRGAITTPDLRAAAINCLAHIAAHNEDLATQVAEPSLVESVVAHLADKMVPPVRRAAAALLLQLGRKTPALAAHVCAGGCPTALTKFLQMEKEGDGCSTGVTLGGTLASYSPTTAKAVVDAAVGAEVVQALRRGDGAGTSTSISPAANPKGGATLKGTLTNRGASTAKGMAAVGDATGNIATGPPLSIRVAAAWALEQMAQHGEETTMPLIAQGALAAVLEGYKASAAGAVDGSDDTVFIRCKAALKSLIRNCNSTAPLEPLVVNGTPPAVLKHVLRRAEPLLARDAKSRQQFVTSGGLMRLQELEGQLCGKGQAYLHAINALFPADVVTYYRQGGHGK
;
A
#
# COMPACT_ATOMS: atom_id res chain seq x y z
N MET A 1 6.86 -32.50 -42.65
CA MET A 1 6.22 -33.17 -41.50
C MET A 1 4.72 -33.06 -41.64
N SER A 2 3.94 -34.08 -41.28
CA SER A 2 2.48 -34.03 -41.43
C SER A 2 1.85 -33.09 -40.38
N PRO A 3 0.65 -32.53 -40.62
CA PRO A 3 -0.06 -31.73 -39.62
C PRO A 3 -0.32 -32.46 -38.30
N ARG A 4 -0.41 -33.81 -38.30
CA ARG A 4 -0.55 -34.62 -37.08
C ARG A 4 0.71 -34.61 -36.22
N ASP A 5 1.90 -34.59 -36.84
CA ASP A 5 3.17 -34.62 -36.12
C ASP A 5 3.41 -33.29 -35.37
N ALA A 6 3.05 -32.17 -36.01
CA ALA A 6 3.12 -30.85 -35.38
C ALA A 6 2.14 -30.69 -34.20
N GLY A 7 0.95 -31.31 -34.28
CA GLY A 7 -0.01 -31.34 -33.18
C GLY A 7 0.50 -32.10 -31.97
N ILE A 8 1.13 -33.26 -32.18
CA ILE A 8 1.75 -34.07 -31.12
C ILE A 8 2.91 -33.30 -30.47
N GLN A 9 3.77 -32.68 -31.28
CA GLN A 9 4.89 -31.87 -30.77
C GLN A 9 4.41 -30.67 -29.94
N ALA A 10 3.40 -29.94 -30.39
CA ALA A 10 2.84 -28.82 -29.64
C ALA A 10 2.25 -29.25 -28.29
N LEU A 11 1.58 -30.41 -28.24
CA LEU A 11 1.05 -30.98 -27.01
C LEU A 11 2.18 -31.43 -26.06
N ALA A 12 3.21 -32.08 -26.59
CA ALA A 12 4.38 -32.47 -25.82
C ALA A 12 5.06 -31.25 -25.17
N LEU A 13 5.31 -30.19 -25.94
CA LEU A 13 5.88 -28.94 -25.43
C LEU A 13 5.01 -28.31 -24.34
N ARG A 14 3.68 -28.28 -24.51
CA ARG A 14 2.76 -27.78 -23.47
C ARG A 14 2.83 -28.61 -22.18
N ASN A 15 2.93 -29.92 -22.27
CA ASN A 15 3.04 -30.78 -21.10
C ASN A 15 4.39 -30.58 -20.40
N VAL A 16 5.49 -30.46 -21.15
CA VAL A 16 6.81 -30.14 -20.60
C VAL A 16 6.80 -28.79 -19.89
N SER A 17 6.17 -27.77 -20.48
CA SER A 17 6.05 -26.44 -19.84
C SER A 17 5.30 -26.49 -18.51
N LYS A 18 4.22 -27.26 -18.43
CA LYS A 18 3.48 -27.47 -17.17
C LYS A 18 4.32 -28.17 -16.12
N LEU A 19 5.08 -29.21 -16.51
CA LEU A 19 5.98 -29.90 -15.61
C LEU A 19 7.09 -28.98 -15.09
N ALA A 20 7.73 -28.22 -15.98
CA ALA A 20 8.75 -27.24 -15.61
C ALA A 20 8.21 -26.14 -14.67
N ALA A 21 6.93 -25.76 -14.81
CA ALA A 21 6.32 -24.76 -13.94
C ALA A 21 6.03 -25.25 -12.51
N CYS A 22 6.00 -26.56 -12.27
CA CYS A 22 5.64 -27.11 -10.95
C CYS A 22 6.79 -27.14 -9.95
N ASP A 23 8.03 -27.38 -10.42
CA ASP A 23 9.18 -27.59 -9.55
C ASP A 23 10.48 -27.16 -10.26
N PRO A 24 11.33 -26.33 -9.63
CA PRO A 24 12.66 -26.00 -10.14
C PRO A 24 13.53 -27.22 -10.50
N LEU A 25 13.37 -28.36 -9.83
CA LEU A 25 14.06 -29.62 -10.14
C LEU A 25 13.63 -30.19 -11.50
N LEU A 26 12.38 -29.98 -11.90
CA LEU A 26 11.89 -30.39 -13.21
C LEU A 26 12.40 -29.46 -14.31
N SER A 27 12.51 -28.16 -14.03
CA SER A 27 13.22 -27.21 -14.90
C SER A 27 14.70 -27.60 -15.08
N GLN A 28 15.36 -28.04 -14.01
CA GLN A 28 16.72 -28.57 -14.08
C GLN A 28 16.80 -29.81 -14.98
N ALA A 29 15.84 -30.74 -14.89
CA ALA A 29 15.81 -31.93 -15.74
C ALA A 29 15.66 -31.59 -17.23
N VAL A 30 14.81 -30.61 -17.59
CA VAL A 30 14.67 -30.12 -18.97
C VAL A 30 16.00 -29.59 -19.51
N ILE A 31 16.76 -28.86 -18.68
CA ILE A 31 18.07 -28.33 -19.05
C ILE A 31 19.11 -29.46 -19.14
N SER A 32 19.20 -30.32 -18.14
CA SER A 32 20.20 -31.39 -18.05
C SER A 32 20.07 -32.43 -19.17
N CYS A 33 18.87 -32.61 -19.72
CA CYS A 33 18.61 -33.54 -20.83
C CYS A 33 18.94 -32.95 -22.21
N GLY A 34 19.51 -31.73 -22.30
CA GLY A 34 19.84 -31.10 -23.59
C GLY A 34 18.62 -30.71 -24.43
N VAL A 35 17.43 -30.65 -23.81
CA VAL A 35 16.16 -30.38 -24.51
C VAL A 35 16.06 -28.91 -24.93
N LEU A 36 16.83 -28.02 -24.29
CA LEU A 36 16.80 -26.58 -24.49
C LEU A 36 17.07 -26.17 -25.95
N ASP A 37 18.11 -26.71 -26.58
CA ASP A 37 18.47 -26.40 -27.97
C ASP A 37 17.37 -26.84 -28.94
N SER A 38 16.78 -28.01 -28.71
CA SER A 38 15.64 -28.50 -29.49
C SER A 38 14.40 -27.64 -29.33
N VAL A 39 14.18 -27.06 -28.14
CA VAL A 39 13.07 -26.14 -27.88
C VAL A 39 13.32 -24.80 -28.58
N VAL A 40 14.54 -24.27 -28.55
CA VAL A 40 14.90 -23.05 -29.27
C VAL A 40 14.75 -23.24 -30.79
N LEU A 41 15.16 -24.39 -31.33
CA LEU A 41 14.90 -24.73 -32.74
C LEU A 41 13.41 -24.76 -33.06
N SER A 42 12.59 -25.27 -32.14
CA SER A 42 11.12 -25.32 -32.29
C SER A 42 10.47 -23.92 -32.37
N MET A 43 11.15 -22.86 -31.96
CA MET A 43 10.67 -21.47 -32.13
C MET A 43 10.62 -21.03 -33.60
N ARG A 44 11.41 -21.65 -34.48
CA ARG A 44 11.46 -21.34 -35.91
C ARG A 44 10.54 -22.25 -36.75
N HIS A 45 9.81 -23.14 -36.10
CA HIS A 45 8.93 -24.10 -36.76
C HIS A 45 7.76 -23.38 -37.47
N GLU A 46 7.27 -23.90 -38.59
CA GLU A 46 6.19 -23.27 -39.38
C GLU A 46 4.84 -23.21 -38.65
N SER A 47 4.59 -24.18 -37.76
CA SER A 47 3.36 -24.29 -36.97
C SER A 47 3.35 -23.35 -35.75
N ALA A 48 2.44 -22.37 -35.74
CA ALA A 48 2.22 -21.43 -34.64
C ALA A 48 1.96 -22.09 -33.26
N PRO A 49 1.21 -23.20 -33.15
CA PRO A 49 1.11 -23.97 -31.90
C PRO A 49 2.44 -24.49 -31.37
N VAL A 50 3.34 -24.95 -32.24
CA VAL A 50 4.68 -25.43 -31.86
C VAL A 50 5.53 -24.27 -31.37
N GLN A 51 5.53 -23.14 -32.10
CA GLN A 51 6.22 -21.91 -31.69
C GLN A 51 5.73 -21.41 -30.32
N SER A 52 4.42 -21.44 -30.10
CA SER A 52 3.81 -21.04 -28.82
C SER A 52 4.19 -21.99 -27.69
N GLY A 53 4.12 -23.31 -27.93
CA GLY A 53 4.54 -24.32 -26.97
C GLY A 53 6.02 -24.20 -26.58
N ALA A 54 6.89 -23.91 -27.55
CA ALA A 54 8.31 -23.68 -27.31
C ALA A 54 8.54 -22.48 -26.37
N ASN A 55 7.88 -21.35 -26.66
CA ASN A 55 7.93 -20.17 -25.78
C ASN A 55 7.41 -20.45 -24.37
N MET A 56 6.37 -21.26 -24.21
CA MET A 56 5.86 -21.64 -22.89
C MET A 56 6.87 -22.46 -22.08
N VAL A 57 7.61 -23.38 -22.72
CA VAL A 57 8.66 -24.14 -22.03
C VAL A 57 9.79 -23.22 -21.58
N LEU A 58 10.29 -22.37 -22.49
CA LEU A 58 11.36 -21.43 -22.19
C LEU A 58 10.96 -20.44 -21.08
N ALA A 59 9.72 -19.96 -21.08
CA ALA A 59 9.17 -19.10 -20.03
C ALA A 59 9.19 -19.78 -18.66
N SER A 60 8.69 -21.02 -18.56
CA SER A 60 8.67 -21.79 -17.31
C SER A 60 10.08 -22.04 -16.77
N VAL A 61 11.01 -22.38 -17.65
CA VAL A 61 12.40 -22.64 -17.29
C VAL A 61 13.08 -21.36 -16.82
N ALA A 62 12.93 -20.26 -17.56
CA ALA A 62 13.50 -18.96 -17.20
C ALA A 62 12.98 -18.45 -15.85
N GLY A 63 11.65 -18.52 -15.63
CA GLY A 63 11.04 -18.05 -14.39
C GLY A 63 11.37 -18.85 -13.13
N SER A 64 12.00 -20.02 -13.27
CA SER A 64 12.33 -20.90 -12.12
C SER A 64 13.63 -20.52 -11.42
N SER A 65 14.61 -19.93 -12.11
CA SER A 65 15.91 -19.55 -11.54
C SER A 65 16.66 -18.57 -12.44
N VAL A 66 17.42 -17.68 -11.84
CA VAL A 66 18.33 -16.75 -12.54
C VAL A 66 19.34 -17.51 -13.42
N ASP A 67 19.88 -18.63 -12.94
CA ASP A 67 20.84 -19.42 -13.72
C ASP A 67 20.17 -20.12 -14.91
N PHE A 68 18.89 -20.48 -14.80
CA PHE A 68 18.13 -21.07 -15.90
C PHE A 68 17.77 -20.02 -16.95
N ALA A 69 17.39 -18.81 -16.52
CA ALA A 69 17.21 -17.68 -17.42
C ALA A 69 18.51 -17.39 -18.19
N ARG A 70 19.68 -17.41 -17.53
CA ARG A 70 20.98 -17.25 -18.21
C ARG A 70 21.19 -18.33 -19.27
N ARG A 71 20.95 -19.60 -18.96
CA ARG A 71 21.07 -20.70 -19.94
C ARG A 71 20.12 -20.56 -21.13
N VAL A 72 18.89 -20.10 -20.90
CA VAL A 72 17.93 -19.81 -21.99
C VAL A 72 18.45 -18.71 -22.92
N LEU A 73 19.12 -17.68 -22.38
CA LEU A 73 19.76 -16.63 -23.16
C LEU A 73 20.96 -17.18 -23.95
N GLU A 74 21.82 -17.97 -23.31
CA GLU A 74 23.00 -18.61 -23.93
C GLU A 74 22.61 -19.56 -25.06
N ALA A 75 21.47 -20.25 -24.95
CA ALA A 75 20.93 -21.10 -26.02
C ALA A 75 20.37 -20.32 -27.22
N GLY A 76 20.40 -18.98 -27.20
CA GLY A 76 20.02 -18.15 -28.33
C GLY A 76 18.51 -17.96 -28.50
N ALA A 77 17.75 -17.94 -27.39
CA ALA A 77 16.31 -17.70 -27.44
C ALA A 77 15.94 -16.28 -27.95
N MET A 78 16.75 -15.26 -27.62
CA MET A 78 16.44 -13.85 -27.92
C MET A 78 16.22 -13.54 -29.42
N PRO A 79 17.11 -13.95 -30.35
CA PRO A 79 16.85 -13.78 -31.79
C PRO A 79 15.53 -14.41 -32.26
N GLY A 80 15.17 -15.56 -31.68
CA GLY A 80 13.90 -16.24 -31.95
C GLY A 80 12.70 -15.41 -31.49
N ILE A 81 12.76 -14.89 -30.25
CA ILE A 81 11.73 -14.02 -29.67
C ILE A 81 11.53 -12.78 -30.55
N LEU A 82 12.62 -12.06 -30.88
CA LEU A 82 12.54 -10.83 -31.69
C LEU A 82 11.93 -11.07 -33.08
N THR A 83 12.27 -12.21 -33.70
CA THR A 83 11.69 -12.59 -34.99
C THR A 83 10.19 -12.83 -34.87
N GLN A 84 9.78 -13.60 -33.86
CA GLN A 84 8.37 -13.90 -33.60
C GLN A 84 7.54 -12.67 -33.22
N LEU A 85 8.11 -11.71 -32.49
CA LEU A 85 7.44 -10.43 -32.17
C LEU A 85 7.15 -9.60 -33.43
N ARG A 86 7.99 -9.70 -34.47
CA ARG A 86 7.81 -8.99 -35.73
C ARG A 86 6.83 -9.71 -36.66
N THR A 87 7.03 -11.01 -36.90
CA THR A 87 6.35 -11.75 -37.98
C THR A 87 5.32 -12.78 -37.52
N GLY A 88 5.27 -13.10 -36.22
CA GLY A 88 4.42 -14.15 -35.67
C GLY A 88 2.92 -13.81 -35.68
N THR A 89 2.09 -14.82 -35.52
CA THR A 89 0.65 -14.63 -35.26
C THR A 89 0.43 -14.02 -33.87
N ALA A 90 -0.76 -13.47 -33.58
CA ALA A 90 -1.03 -12.85 -32.28
C ALA A 90 -0.79 -13.81 -31.09
N ALA A 91 -1.13 -15.10 -31.23
CA ALA A 91 -0.88 -16.12 -30.21
C ALA A 91 0.62 -16.41 -29.98
N VAL A 92 1.41 -16.38 -31.06
CA VAL A 92 2.86 -16.57 -31.00
C VAL A 92 3.52 -15.35 -30.38
N LYS A 93 3.12 -14.13 -30.80
CA LYS A 93 3.56 -12.87 -30.20
C LYS A 93 3.28 -12.85 -28.70
N GLU A 94 2.06 -13.23 -28.29
CA GLU A 94 1.67 -13.28 -26.88
C GLU A 94 2.54 -14.25 -26.08
N SER A 95 2.80 -15.44 -26.61
CA SER A 95 3.67 -16.44 -25.97
C SER A 95 5.13 -15.97 -25.90
N ALA A 96 5.62 -15.32 -26.97
CA ALA A 96 6.96 -14.74 -27.02
C ALA A 96 7.14 -13.61 -26.01
N VAL A 97 6.14 -12.73 -25.86
CA VAL A 97 6.14 -11.66 -24.84
C VAL A 97 6.13 -12.24 -23.43
N ARG A 98 5.39 -13.34 -23.16
CA ARG A 98 5.44 -14.00 -21.83
C ARG A 98 6.79 -14.62 -21.51
N ASN A 99 7.42 -15.25 -22.51
CA ASN A 99 8.78 -15.77 -22.38
C ASN A 99 9.76 -14.64 -22.06
N LEU A 100 9.67 -13.54 -22.83
CA LEU A 100 10.44 -12.33 -22.59
C LEU A 100 10.23 -11.77 -21.18
N ASN A 101 8.99 -11.66 -20.72
CA ASN A 101 8.68 -11.19 -19.36
C ASN A 101 9.31 -12.09 -18.28
N SER A 102 9.38 -13.40 -18.50
CA SER A 102 10.00 -14.34 -17.56
C SER A 102 11.52 -14.15 -17.51
N LEU A 103 12.15 -13.88 -18.66
CA LEU A 103 13.58 -13.57 -18.74
C LEU A 103 13.92 -12.23 -18.06
N ILE A 104 13.17 -11.16 -18.37
CA ILE A 104 13.33 -9.85 -17.73
C ILE A 104 13.06 -9.95 -16.23
N GLY A 105 11.97 -10.62 -15.85
CA GLY A 105 11.50 -10.80 -14.48
C GLY A 105 12.41 -11.64 -13.57
N SER A 106 13.42 -12.31 -14.13
CA SER A 106 14.33 -13.17 -13.36
C SER A 106 15.37 -12.36 -12.57
N HIS A 107 15.98 -11.35 -13.18
CA HIS A 107 17.06 -10.58 -12.54
C HIS A 107 17.23 -9.20 -13.17
N ARG A 108 17.63 -8.21 -12.36
CA ARG A 108 17.86 -6.82 -12.80
C ARG A 108 18.88 -6.73 -13.95
N ASP A 109 19.96 -7.50 -13.88
CA ASP A 109 21.00 -7.48 -14.92
C ASP A 109 20.50 -8.05 -16.26
N HIS A 110 19.65 -9.10 -16.22
CA HIS A 110 19.00 -9.61 -17.43
C HIS A 110 18.02 -8.59 -17.99
N ALA A 111 17.24 -7.92 -17.14
CA ALA A 111 16.36 -6.85 -17.57
C ALA A 111 17.14 -5.74 -18.28
N GLY A 112 18.29 -5.32 -17.76
CA GLY A 112 19.12 -4.30 -18.42
C GLY A 112 19.79 -4.72 -19.72
N LEU A 113 20.12 -6.01 -19.86
CA LEU A 113 20.66 -6.56 -21.11
C LEU A 113 19.59 -6.70 -22.19
N ILE A 114 18.36 -7.06 -21.79
CA ILE A 114 17.27 -7.43 -22.70
C ILE A 114 16.42 -6.21 -23.08
N ALA A 115 16.07 -5.36 -22.11
CA ALA A 115 15.17 -4.23 -22.28
C ALA A 115 15.88 -3.02 -22.89
N ASP A 116 16.46 -3.22 -24.08
CA ASP A 116 17.02 -2.14 -24.88
C ASP A 116 15.91 -1.29 -25.52
N GLU A 117 16.31 -0.13 -26.05
CA GLU A 117 15.40 0.82 -26.70
C GLU A 117 14.65 0.18 -27.86
N GLY A 118 15.30 -0.69 -28.63
CA GLY A 118 14.70 -1.37 -29.79
C GLY A 118 13.59 -2.34 -29.41
N LEU A 119 13.78 -3.11 -28.34
CA LEU A 119 12.78 -4.03 -27.81
C LEU A 119 11.60 -3.27 -27.22
N LEU A 120 11.86 -2.24 -26.41
CA LEU A 120 10.80 -1.44 -25.79
C LEU A 120 9.93 -0.76 -26.84
N SER A 121 10.53 -0.16 -27.88
CA SER A 121 9.79 0.41 -29.01
C SER A 121 8.98 -0.64 -29.76
N LEU A 122 9.50 -1.86 -29.93
CA LEU A 122 8.76 -2.96 -30.56
C LEU A 122 7.55 -3.37 -29.72
N LEU A 123 7.69 -3.45 -28.39
CA LEU A 123 6.57 -3.73 -27.49
C LEU A 123 5.50 -2.64 -27.56
N VAL A 124 5.89 -1.37 -27.58
CA VAL A 124 4.96 -0.24 -27.73
C VAL A 124 4.25 -0.28 -29.08
N ALA A 125 4.94 -0.63 -30.16
CA ALA A 125 4.32 -0.82 -31.47
C ALA A 125 3.24 -1.91 -31.48
N LEU A 126 3.41 -2.99 -30.68
CA LEU A 126 2.37 -4.02 -30.52
C LEU A 126 1.13 -3.49 -29.80
N LEU A 127 1.24 -2.51 -28.89
CA LEU A 127 0.08 -1.89 -28.25
C LEU A 127 -0.71 -0.98 -29.21
N ASN A 128 -0.01 -0.34 -30.17
CA ASN A 128 -0.61 0.59 -31.12
C ASN A 128 -1.21 -0.09 -32.38
N ALA A 129 -0.98 -1.38 -32.59
CA ALA A 129 -1.51 -2.09 -33.76
C ALA A 129 -3.04 -2.21 -33.68
N GLN A 130 -3.73 -1.87 -34.79
CA GLN A 130 -5.18 -1.65 -34.84
C GLN A 130 -6.08 -2.84 -34.50
N ASP A 131 -5.55 -4.07 -34.37
CA ASP A 131 -6.33 -5.27 -34.02
C ASP A 131 -5.59 -6.16 -33.00
N SER A 132 -4.73 -5.59 -32.16
CA SER A 132 -4.02 -6.37 -31.14
C SER A 132 -5.00 -6.95 -30.13
N PRO A 133 -5.03 -8.30 -29.95
CA PRO A 133 -5.91 -8.91 -28.97
C PRO A 133 -5.61 -8.41 -27.56
N HIS A 134 -6.65 -8.24 -26.73
CA HIS A 134 -6.48 -7.79 -25.35
C HIS A 134 -5.54 -8.71 -24.53
N SER A 135 -5.45 -10.00 -24.86
CA SER A 135 -4.51 -10.93 -24.22
C SER A 135 -3.05 -10.59 -24.53
N LEU A 136 -2.75 -10.20 -25.77
CA LEU A 136 -1.44 -9.71 -26.18
C LEU A 136 -1.12 -8.37 -25.52
N CYS A 137 -2.05 -7.40 -25.56
CA CYS A 137 -1.87 -6.12 -24.89
C CYS A 137 -1.59 -6.30 -23.39
N LYS A 138 -2.31 -7.21 -22.72
CA LYS A 138 -2.08 -7.54 -21.30
C LYS A 138 -0.67 -8.09 -21.06
N ALA A 139 -0.20 -8.99 -21.92
CA ALA A 139 1.15 -9.54 -21.82
C ALA A 139 2.23 -8.46 -22.01
N VAL A 140 2.03 -7.56 -22.99
CA VAL A 140 2.94 -6.45 -23.24
C VAL A 140 2.98 -5.48 -22.06
N VAL A 141 1.81 -5.06 -21.57
CA VAL A 141 1.70 -4.17 -20.41
C VAL A 141 2.35 -4.77 -19.16
N HIS A 142 2.16 -6.07 -18.90
CA HIS A 142 2.89 -6.74 -17.80
C HIS A 142 4.41 -6.72 -18.00
N THR A 143 4.90 -6.87 -19.23
CA THR A 143 6.33 -6.82 -19.51
C THR A 143 6.92 -5.44 -19.28
N LEU A 144 6.19 -4.40 -19.70
CA LEU A 144 6.56 -3.00 -19.43
C LEU A 144 6.53 -2.69 -17.92
N ALA A 145 5.52 -3.21 -17.21
CA ALA A 145 5.39 -3.10 -15.76
C ALA A 145 6.57 -3.76 -15.03
N THR A 146 6.92 -5.01 -15.38
CA THR A 146 8.08 -5.74 -14.84
C THR A 146 9.39 -5.00 -15.12
N THR A 147 9.54 -4.45 -16.32
CA THR A 147 10.73 -3.66 -16.68
C THR A 147 10.82 -2.41 -15.81
N ALA A 148 9.73 -1.65 -15.70
CA ALA A 148 9.67 -0.44 -14.89
C ALA A 148 9.90 -0.73 -13.41
N HIS A 149 9.59 -1.92 -12.90
CA HIS A 149 9.79 -2.27 -11.50
C HIS A 149 11.28 -2.24 -11.06
N TYR A 150 12.23 -2.53 -11.95
CA TYR A 150 13.65 -2.71 -11.59
C TYR A 150 14.43 -1.44 -11.22
N GLY A 151 13.81 -0.26 -11.34
CA GLY A 151 14.39 1.01 -10.88
C GLY A 151 14.03 2.20 -11.77
N PRO A 152 14.46 3.41 -11.35
CA PRO A 152 14.15 4.65 -12.07
C PRO A 152 14.71 4.65 -13.50
N ASP A 153 15.90 4.11 -13.73
CA ASP A 153 16.53 4.11 -15.06
C ASP A 153 15.71 3.28 -16.07
N MET A 154 15.21 2.11 -15.65
CA MET A 154 14.38 1.24 -16.49
C MET A 154 12.97 1.83 -16.69
N ALA A 155 12.38 2.42 -15.65
CA ALA A 155 11.12 3.13 -15.78
C ALA A 155 11.25 4.32 -16.75
N ALA A 156 12.36 5.07 -16.70
CA ALA A 156 12.66 6.15 -17.64
C ALA A 156 12.84 5.63 -19.07
N ALA A 157 13.48 4.46 -19.26
CA ALA A 157 13.60 3.82 -20.57
C ALA A 157 12.23 3.45 -21.16
N VAL A 158 11.31 2.93 -20.34
CA VAL A 158 9.92 2.64 -20.75
C VAL A 158 9.18 3.91 -21.20
N ILE A 159 9.37 5.03 -20.49
CA ILE A 159 8.80 6.31 -20.91
C ILE A 159 9.44 6.80 -22.21
N LYS A 160 10.77 6.72 -22.33
CA LYS A 160 11.51 7.15 -23.53
C LYS A 160 11.06 6.39 -24.78
N ALA A 161 10.65 5.13 -24.62
CA ALA A 161 10.06 4.32 -25.69
C ALA A 161 8.60 4.69 -26.05
N GLU A 162 8.06 5.79 -25.50
CA GLU A 162 6.71 6.29 -25.73
C GLU A 162 5.59 5.34 -25.26
N ALA A 163 5.83 4.60 -24.17
CA ALA A 163 4.84 3.68 -23.62
C ALA A 163 3.65 4.35 -22.90
N LEU A 164 3.80 5.59 -22.41
CA LEU A 164 2.76 6.25 -21.61
C LEU A 164 1.44 6.47 -22.39
N PRO A 165 1.42 7.09 -23.59
CA PRO A 165 0.17 7.34 -24.32
C PRO A 165 -0.68 6.07 -24.57
N PRO A 166 -0.12 4.96 -25.10
CA PRO A 166 -0.94 3.76 -25.32
C PRO A 166 -1.41 3.12 -24.01
N VAL A 167 -0.60 3.12 -22.95
CA VAL A 167 -1.00 2.57 -21.66
C VAL A 167 -2.12 3.41 -21.03
N MET A 168 -2.04 4.75 -21.10
CA MET A 168 -3.09 5.64 -20.62
C MET A 168 -4.38 5.49 -21.43
N MET A 169 -4.28 5.29 -22.75
CA MET A 169 -5.43 4.99 -23.60
C MET A 169 -6.13 3.70 -23.18
N LEU A 170 -5.38 2.65 -22.79
CA LEU A 170 -5.96 1.42 -22.26
C LEU A 170 -6.72 1.63 -20.94
N VAL A 171 -6.28 2.57 -20.09
CA VAL A 171 -7.00 2.92 -18.85
C VAL A 171 -8.35 3.58 -19.14
N ARG A 172 -8.37 4.50 -20.12
CA ARG A 172 -9.56 5.30 -20.50
C ARG A 172 -10.48 4.58 -21.49
N GLY A 173 -9.98 3.57 -22.20
CA GLY A 173 -10.70 2.87 -23.26
C GLY A 173 -11.98 2.19 -22.77
N ALA A 174 -13.11 2.48 -23.44
CA ALA A 174 -14.42 1.93 -23.10
C ALA A 174 -14.52 0.42 -23.32
N ILE A 175 -13.80 -0.10 -24.33
CA ILE A 175 -13.85 -1.52 -24.75
C ILE A 175 -12.84 -2.36 -23.95
N THR A 176 -11.92 -1.73 -23.21
CA THR A 176 -10.84 -2.43 -22.52
C THR A 176 -11.40 -3.36 -21.43
N THR A 177 -10.93 -4.61 -21.43
CA THR A 177 -11.33 -5.59 -20.41
C THR A 177 -10.85 -5.14 -19.02
N PRO A 178 -11.58 -5.47 -17.95
CA PRO A 178 -11.21 -5.01 -16.62
C PRO A 178 -9.82 -5.51 -16.17
N ASP A 179 -9.46 -6.71 -16.56
CA ASP A 179 -8.14 -7.30 -16.37
C ASP A 179 -7.00 -6.50 -17.03
N LEU A 180 -7.19 -6.10 -18.29
CA LEU A 180 -6.21 -5.30 -19.02
C LEU A 180 -6.12 -3.89 -18.45
N ARG A 181 -7.26 -3.32 -18.05
CA ARG A 181 -7.31 -2.02 -17.38
C ARG A 181 -6.54 -2.04 -16.06
N ALA A 182 -6.75 -3.06 -15.22
CA ALA A 182 -6.01 -3.21 -13.97
C ALA A 182 -4.50 -3.35 -14.22
N ALA A 183 -4.10 -4.14 -15.23
CA ALA A 183 -2.70 -4.26 -15.63
C ALA A 183 -2.10 -2.92 -16.08
N ALA A 184 -2.84 -2.13 -16.88
CA ALA A 184 -2.39 -0.82 -17.34
C ALA A 184 -2.21 0.16 -16.18
N ILE A 185 -3.16 0.20 -15.24
CA ILE A 185 -3.05 1.04 -14.04
C ILE A 185 -1.85 0.62 -13.18
N ASN A 186 -1.62 -0.69 -12.98
CA ASN A 186 -0.46 -1.19 -12.23
C ASN A 186 0.88 -0.85 -12.91
N CYS A 187 0.95 -0.93 -14.25
CA CYS A 187 2.13 -0.49 -15.00
C CYS A 187 2.47 0.97 -14.71
N LEU A 188 1.47 1.85 -14.77
CA LEU A 188 1.64 3.26 -14.43
C LEU A 188 2.04 3.45 -12.95
N ALA A 189 1.52 2.61 -12.06
CA ALA A 189 1.90 2.63 -10.64
C ALA A 189 3.37 2.28 -10.42
N HIS A 190 3.96 1.34 -11.18
CA HIS A 190 5.41 1.03 -11.07
C HIS A 190 6.27 2.17 -11.58
N ILE A 191 5.86 2.80 -12.69
CA ILE A 191 6.58 3.96 -13.21
C ILE A 191 6.55 5.10 -12.17
N ALA A 192 5.38 5.39 -11.61
CA ALA A 192 5.21 6.43 -10.59
C ALA A 192 5.84 6.08 -9.23
N ALA A 193 6.20 4.82 -8.96
CA ALA A 193 6.72 4.38 -7.67
C ALA A 193 8.15 4.86 -7.38
N HIS A 194 8.91 5.31 -8.38
CA HIS A 194 10.34 5.60 -8.23
C HIS A 194 10.63 7.03 -7.76
N ASN A 195 10.61 8.02 -8.65
CA ASN A 195 10.96 9.41 -8.35
C ASN A 195 9.82 10.38 -8.70
N GLU A 196 10.00 11.65 -8.33
CA GLU A 196 9.03 12.72 -8.57
C GLU A 196 8.82 13.01 -10.06
N ASP A 197 9.90 13.01 -10.86
CA ASP A 197 9.84 13.32 -12.28
C ASP A 197 8.99 12.31 -13.06
N LEU A 198 9.18 11.01 -12.78
CA LEU A 198 8.42 9.92 -13.38
C LEU A 198 6.95 9.96 -12.93
N ALA A 199 6.71 10.22 -11.64
CA ALA A 199 5.35 10.35 -11.12
C ALA A 199 4.60 11.53 -11.73
N THR A 200 5.28 12.66 -11.96
CA THR A 200 4.71 13.86 -12.59
C THR A 200 4.33 13.61 -14.05
N GLN A 201 5.16 12.86 -14.80
CA GLN A 201 4.84 12.46 -16.17
C GLN A 201 3.63 11.51 -16.25
N VAL A 202 3.43 10.66 -15.25
CA VAL A 202 2.23 9.80 -15.16
C VAL A 202 1.00 10.59 -14.73
N ALA A 203 1.15 11.64 -13.92
CA ALA A 203 0.06 12.40 -13.32
C ALA A 203 -0.64 13.39 -14.28
N GLU A 204 -1.03 12.93 -15.47
CA GLU A 204 -1.88 13.72 -16.36
C GLU A 204 -3.26 13.95 -15.72
N PRO A 205 -3.82 15.18 -15.75
CA PRO A 205 -5.11 15.48 -15.14
C PRO A 205 -6.24 14.55 -15.56
N SER A 206 -6.36 14.29 -16.86
CA SER A 206 -7.40 13.40 -17.42
C SER A 206 -7.15 11.91 -17.09
N LEU A 207 -5.92 11.51 -16.76
CA LEU A 207 -5.65 10.18 -16.23
C LEU A 207 -6.12 10.11 -14.77
N VAL A 208 -5.74 11.09 -13.95
CA VAL A 208 -6.10 11.13 -12.53
C VAL A 208 -7.61 11.10 -12.34
N GLU A 209 -8.37 11.91 -13.10
CA GLU A 209 -9.83 11.88 -13.09
C GLU A 209 -10.40 10.51 -13.47
N SER A 210 -9.85 9.87 -14.51
CA SER A 210 -10.28 8.53 -14.93
C SER A 210 -9.98 7.46 -13.87
N VAL A 211 -8.80 7.51 -13.25
CA VAL A 211 -8.40 6.57 -12.19
C VAL A 211 -9.23 6.78 -10.92
N VAL A 212 -9.57 8.03 -10.58
CA VAL A 212 -10.48 8.34 -9.46
C VAL A 212 -11.89 7.81 -9.75
N ALA A 213 -12.37 7.88 -10.99
CA ALA A 213 -13.65 7.27 -11.36
C ALA A 213 -13.62 5.73 -11.17
N HIS A 214 -12.54 5.09 -11.59
CA HIS A 214 -12.32 3.64 -11.41
C HIS A 214 -12.22 3.22 -9.93
N LEU A 215 -11.74 4.10 -9.05
CA LEU A 215 -11.70 3.85 -7.60
C LEU A 215 -13.11 3.64 -7.01
N ALA A 216 -14.12 4.32 -7.56
CA ALA A 216 -15.50 4.24 -7.12
C ALA A 216 -16.34 3.18 -7.88
N ASP A 217 -15.75 2.42 -8.81
CA ASP A 217 -16.45 1.41 -9.60
C ASP A 217 -16.83 0.19 -8.76
N LYS A 218 -18.13 -0.11 -8.65
CA LYS A 218 -18.65 -1.21 -7.83
C LYS A 218 -18.31 -2.60 -8.37
N MET A 219 -18.11 -2.76 -9.68
CA MET A 219 -18.16 -4.07 -10.32
C MET A 219 -16.81 -4.81 -10.35
N VAL A 220 -15.68 -4.10 -10.29
CA VAL A 220 -14.37 -4.70 -10.57
C VAL A 220 -13.33 -4.44 -9.45
N PRO A 221 -13.22 -5.36 -8.46
CA PRO A 221 -12.24 -5.22 -7.39
C PRO A 221 -10.78 -5.07 -7.85
N PRO A 222 -10.27 -5.84 -8.85
CA PRO A 222 -8.89 -5.68 -9.33
C PRO A 222 -8.59 -4.27 -9.84
N VAL A 223 -9.53 -3.64 -10.57
CA VAL A 223 -9.37 -2.29 -11.12
C VAL A 223 -9.39 -1.25 -9.99
N ARG A 224 -10.30 -1.37 -9.03
CA ARG A 224 -10.33 -0.49 -7.85
C ARG A 224 -9.02 -0.54 -7.06
N ARG A 225 -8.50 -1.74 -6.80
CA ARG A 225 -7.25 -1.90 -6.04
C ARG A 225 -6.05 -1.35 -6.79
N ALA A 226 -5.97 -1.57 -8.11
CA ALA A 226 -4.94 -0.96 -8.94
C ALA A 226 -5.04 0.58 -8.92
N ALA A 227 -6.26 1.12 -9.01
CA ALA A 227 -6.49 2.57 -8.95
C ALA A 227 -6.03 3.15 -7.60
N ALA A 228 -6.39 2.51 -6.48
CA ALA A 228 -5.92 2.92 -5.16
C ALA A 228 -4.39 2.89 -5.06
N ALA A 229 -3.73 1.86 -5.62
CA ALA A 229 -2.28 1.74 -5.61
C ALA A 229 -1.60 2.86 -6.42
N LEU A 230 -2.08 3.18 -7.63
CA LEU A 230 -1.55 4.27 -8.44
C LEU A 230 -1.73 5.62 -7.75
N LEU A 231 -2.94 5.93 -7.27
CA LEU A 231 -3.21 7.19 -6.56
C LEU A 231 -2.36 7.33 -5.29
N LEU A 232 -2.09 6.22 -4.60
CA LEU A 232 -1.19 6.19 -3.45
C LEU A 232 0.26 6.43 -3.84
N GLN A 233 0.73 5.90 -4.99
CA GLN A 233 2.08 6.21 -5.49
C GLN A 233 2.21 7.68 -5.90
N LEU A 234 1.19 8.26 -6.52
CA LEU A 234 1.22 9.69 -6.86
C LEU A 234 1.18 10.57 -5.60
N GLY A 235 0.24 10.29 -4.70
CA GLY A 235 0.03 11.08 -3.49
C GLY A 235 1.23 11.05 -2.52
N ARG A 236 2.03 9.98 -2.49
CA ARG A 236 3.18 9.90 -1.57
C ARG A 236 4.41 10.66 -2.04
N LYS A 237 4.48 11.11 -3.31
CA LYS A 237 5.71 11.67 -3.88
C LYS A 237 5.95 13.11 -3.47
N THR A 238 4.95 13.96 -3.67
CA THR A 238 5.06 15.39 -3.38
C THR A 238 3.75 15.97 -2.88
N PRO A 239 3.80 17.10 -2.14
CA PRO A 239 2.59 17.84 -1.78
C PRO A 239 1.80 18.31 -3.02
N ALA A 240 2.48 18.66 -4.12
CA ALA A 240 1.82 19.08 -5.36
C ALA A 240 1.01 17.95 -6.01
N LEU A 241 1.58 16.73 -6.09
CA LEU A 241 0.89 15.56 -6.60
C LEU A 241 -0.24 15.12 -5.68
N ALA A 242 -0.05 15.17 -4.36
CA ALA A 242 -1.13 14.92 -3.39
C ALA A 242 -2.30 15.89 -3.56
N ALA A 243 -2.01 17.20 -3.74
CA ALA A 243 -3.03 18.20 -4.00
C ALA A 243 -3.75 17.96 -5.34
N HIS A 244 -3.01 17.54 -6.39
CA HIS A 244 -3.58 17.20 -7.68
C HIS A 244 -4.54 16.00 -7.60
N VAL A 245 -4.13 14.92 -6.92
CA VAL A 245 -4.98 13.75 -6.65
C VAL A 245 -6.22 14.14 -5.82
N CYS A 246 -6.06 15.00 -4.81
CA CYS A 246 -7.20 15.52 -4.05
C CYS A 246 -8.17 16.33 -4.92
N ALA A 247 -7.65 17.22 -5.77
CA ALA A 247 -8.44 18.07 -6.67
C ALA A 247 -9.22 17.26 -7.70
N GLY A 248 -8.69 16.11 -8.14
CA GLY A 248 -9.38 15.17 -9.02
C GLY A 248 -10.57 14.43 -8.39
N GLY A 249 -10.94 14.72 -7.14
CA GLY A 249 -12.09 14.12 -6.46
C GLY A 249 -11.76 12.81 -5.72
N CYS A 250 -10.48 12.49 -5.52
CA CYS A 250 -10.07 11.27 -4.82
C CYS A 250 -10.69 11.09 -3.43
N PRO A 251 -10.86 12.13 -2.57
CA PRO A 251 -11.44 11.94 -1.24
C PRO A 251 -12.84 11.33 -1.23
N THR A 252 -13.74 11.80 -2.12
CA THR A 252 -15.12 11.30 -2.17
C THR A 252 -15.21 9.90 -2.77
N ALA A 253 -14.37 9.61 -3.77
CA ALA A 253 -14.23 8.27 -4.34
C ALA A 253 -13.63 7.29 -3.33
N LEU A 254 -12.67 7.74 -2.52
CA LEU A 254 -12.01 6.93 -1.50
C LEU A 254 -12.98 6.48 -0.40
N THR A 255 -13.89 7.34 0.04
CA THR A 255 -14.95 6.94 0.99
C THR A 255 -15.79 5.79 0.43
N LYS A 256 -16.21 5.86 -0.84
CA LYS A 256 -16.94 4.76 -1.50
C LYS A 256 -16.09 3.50 -1.60
N PHE A 257 -14.80 3.64 -1.91
CA PHE A 257 -13.86 2.52 -1.98
C PHE A 257 -13.75 1.79 -0.64
N LEU A 258 -13.55 2.52 0.47
CA LEU A 258 -13.42 1.91 1.81
C LEU A 258 -14.71 1.24 2.30
N GLN A 259 -15.88 1.71 1.83
CA GLN A 259 -17.16 1.05 2.09
C GLN A 259 -17.29 -0.31 1.36
N MET A 260 -16.62 -0.45 0.20
CA MET A 260 -16.63 -1.67 -0.61
C MET A 260 -15.51 -2.64 -0.21
N GLU A 261 -14.29 -2.16 -0.01
CA GLU A 261 -13.10 -2.95 0.37
C GLU A 261 -12.87 -2.85 1.88
N LYS A 262 -13.57 -3.69 2.65
CA LYS A 262 -13.53 -3.65 4.12
C LYS A 262 -12.36 -4.42 4.74
N GLU A 263 -11.73 -5.31 4.00
CA GLU A 263 -10.71 -6.25 4.48
C GLU A 263 -9.58 -6.43 3.44
N GLY A 264 -8.45 -6.96 3.90
CA GLY A 264 -7.28 -7.26 3.07
C GLY A 264 -6.49 -6.04 2.61
N ASP A 265 -5.53 -6.29 1.72
CA ASP A 265 -4.54 -5.30 1.26
C ASP A 265 -5.18 -4.09 0.56
N GLY A 266 -6.33 -4.30 -0.08
CA GLY A 266 -7.11 -3.23 -0.70
C GLY A 266 -7.56 -2.19 0.32
N CYS A 267 -8.10 -2.63 1.45
CA CYS A 267 -8.51 -1.75 2.55
C CYS A 267 -7.30 -1.00 3.12
N SER A 268 -6.21 -1.71 3.42
CA SER A 268 -4.97 -1.11 3.94
C SER A 268 -4.41 -0.05 2.99
N THR A 269 -4.40 -0.31 1.68
CA THR A 269 -3.97 0.63 0.64
C THR A 269 -4.85 1.88 0.62
N GLY A 270 -6.18 1.72 0.67
CA GLY A 270 -7.12 2.85 0.70
C GLY A 270 -6.97 3.71 1.95
N VAL A 271 -6.84 3.09 3.12
CA VAL A 271 -6.62 3.80 4.39
C VAL A 271 -5.29 4.58 4.35
N THR A 272 -4.24 3.95 3.83
CA THR A 272 -2.93 4.59 3.65
C THR A 272 -3.01 5.75 2.66
N LEU A 273 -3.78 5.64 1.58
CA LEU A 273 -4.02 6.73 0.63
C LEU A 273 -4.67 7.93 1.34
N GLY A 274 -5.72 7.70 2.13
CA GLY A 274 -6.38 8.76 2.91
C GLY A 274 -5.42 9.49 3.86
N GLY A 275 -4.61 8.73 4.61
CA GLY A 275 -3.58 9.29 5.47
C GLY A 275 -2.49 10.06 4.72
N THR A 276 -2.07 9.55 3.55
CA THR A 276 -1.04 10.17 2.71
C THR A 276 -1.51 11.52 2.18
N LEU A 277 -2.72 11.59 1.63
CA LEU A 277 -3.31 12.84 1.16
C LEU A 277 -3.44 13.88 2.29
N ALA A 278 -3.76 13.43 3.50
CA ALA A 278 -3.86 14.27 4.69
C ALA A 278 -2.52 14.64 5.33
N SER A 279 -1.39 14.07 4.91
CA SER A 279 -0.10 14.25 5.59
C SER A 279 0.62 15.57 5.29
N TYR A 280 0.34 16.16 4.12
CA TYR A 280 1.13 17.28 3.61
C TYR A 280 0.59 18.65 4.00
N SER A 281 -0.71 18.86 3.87
CA SER A 281 -1.31 20.19 3.95
C SER A 281 -2.64 20.20 4.70
N PRO A 282 -2.97 21.30 5.39
CA PRO A 282 -4.27 21.42 6.07
C PRO A 282 -5.44 21.43 5.07
N THR A 283 -5.26 21.93 3.85
CA THR A 283 -6.31 21.97 2.83
C THR A 283 -6.65 20.58 2.31
N THR A 284 -5.64 19.75 2.01
CA THR A 284 -5.85 18.35 1.59
C THR A 284 -6.39 17.51 2.75
N ALA A 285 -5.90 17.71 3.97
CA ALA A 285 -6.42 17.05 5.16
C ALA A 285 -7.90 17.38 5.41
N LYS A 286 -8.28 18.65 5.29
CA LYS A 286 -9.67 19.11 5.39
C LYS A 286 -10.55 18.44 4.33
N ALA A 287 -10.12 18.42 3.07
CA ALA A 287 -10.87 17.76 1.99
C ALA A 287 -11.10 16.25 2.25
N VAL A 288 -10.11 15.56 2.82
CA VAL A 288 -10.21 14.14 3.20
C VAL A 288 -11.21 13.94 4.35
N VAL A 289 -11.17 14.80 5.37
CA VAL A 289 -12.07 14.73 6.52
C VAL A 289 -13.51 15.10 6.14
N ASP A 290 -13.70 16.16 5.35
CA ASP A 290 -15.01 16.62 4.86
C ASP A 290 -15.68 15.59 3.95
N ALA A 291 -14.89 14.79 3.20
CA ALA A 291 -15.39 13.66 2.42
C ALA A 291 -15.77 12.43 3.27
N ALA A 292 -15.69 12.51 4.59
CA ALA A 292 -15.98 11.45 5.56
C ALA A 292 -15.04 10.22 5.48
N VAL A 293 -13.84 10.35 4.90
CA VAL A 293 -12.83 9.27 4.89
C VAL A 293 -12.45 8.89 6.31
N GLY A 294 -12.39 9.86 7.23
CA GLY A 294 -12.11 9.64 8.65
C GLY A 294 -13.05 8.62 9.31
N ALA A 295 -14.33 8.64 8.97
CA ALA A 295 -15.31 7.71 9.54
C ALA A 295 -15.03 6.27 9.12
N GLU A 296 -14.68 6.06 7.85
CA GLU A 296 -14.30 4.75 7.33
C GLU A 296 -12.97 4.25 7.91
N VAL A 297 -12.01 5.16 8.13
CA VAL A 297 -10.73 4.81 8.80
C VAL A 297 -10.96 4.40 10.26
N VAL A 298 -11.86 5.09 10.99
CA VAL A 298 -12.25 4.70 12.35
C VAL A 298 -12.89 3.30 12.36
N GLN A 299 -13.77 3.02 11.39
CA GLN A 299 -14.38 1.69 11.26
C GLN A 299 -13.32 0.62 10.93
N ALA A 300 -12.37 0.91 10.04
CA ALA A 300 -11.27 0.02 9.68
C ALA A 300 -10.40 -0.32 10.90
N LEU A 301 -10.08 0.66 11.76
CA LEU A 301 -9.33 0.45 13.00
C LEU A 301 -10.06 -0.50 13.96
N ARG A 302 -11.38 -0.32 14.13
CA ARG A 302 -12.21 -1.16 15.00
C ARG A 302 -12.33 -2.59 14.50
N ARG A 303 -12.54 -2.79 13.20
CA ARG A 303 -12.60 -4.13 12.58
C ARG A 303 -11.26 -4.84 12.74
N GLY A 304 -10.16 -4.14 12.44
CA GLY A 304 -8.82 -4.71 12.38
C GLY A 304 -8.65 -5.68 11.20
N ASP A 305 -7.55 -6.44 11.22
CA ASP A 305 -7.37 -7.55 10.30
C ASP A 305 -8.35 -8.65 10.74
N GLY A 306 -9.30 -9.02 9.88
CA GLY A 306 -10.28 -10.06 10.20
C GLY A 306 -9.60 -11.33 10.70
N ALA A 307 -10.26 -12.07 11.59
CA ALA A 307 -9.78 -13.30 12.25
C ALA A 307 -9.51 -14.50 11.30
N GLY A 308 -9.25 -14.27 10.00
CA GLY A 308 -9.09 -15.28 8.96
C GLY A 308 -7.83 -15.16 8.11
N THR A 309 -6.90 -14.26 8.40
CA THR A 309 -5.59 -14.21 7.69
C THR A 309 -4.43 -13.98 8.66
N SER A 310 -4.33 -14.84 9.67
CA SER A 310 -2.99 -15.29 10.04
C SER A 310 -2.46 -16.12 8.87
N THR A 311 -1.71 -15.50 7.96
CA THR A 311 -0.74 -16.27 7.19
C THR A 311 0.21 -16.87 8.21
N SER A 312 -0.02 -18.15 8.50
CA SER A 312 0.94 -19.02 9.14
C SER A 312 2.25 -18.90 8.36
N ILE A 313 3.21 -18.20 8.95
CA ILE A 313 4.60 -18.42 8.62
C ILE A 313 4.93 -19.79 9.21
N SER A 314 4.72 -20.85 8.42
CA SER A 314 5.33 -22.13 8.71
C SER A 314 6.81 -22.08 8.32
N PRO A 315 7.70 -22.65 9.14
CA PRO A 315 9.14 -22.45 9.04
C PRO A 315 9.76 -23.44 8.04
N ALA A 316 10.65 -22.95 7.18
CA ALA A 316 11.63 -23.79 6.51
C ALA A 316 12.99 -23.07 6.44
N ALA A 317 13.82 -23.41 7.43
CA ALA A 317 15.28 -23.51 7.37
C ALA A 317 16.12 -22.34 6.80
N ASN A 318 16.60 -21.51 7.73
CA ASN A 318 17.92 -20.85 7.78
C ASN A 318 19.08 -21.90 7.57
N PRO A 319 20.40 -21.59 7.42
CA PRO A 319 21.09 -20.51 8.13
C PRO A 319 22.38 -19.85 7.55
N LYS A 320 22.67 -18.65 8.10
CA LYS A 320 23.97 -18.16 8.67
C LYS A 320 24.51 -16.85 8.10
N GLY A 321 24.80 -15.93 9.04
CA GLY A 321 25.65 -14.76 8.84
C GLY A 321 25.43 -13.72 9.93
N GLY A 322 25.99 -13.93 11.12
CA GLY A 322 25.80 -13.05 12.27
C GLY A 322 26.63 -11.76 12.22
N ALA A 323 26.10 -10.68 12.78
CA ALA A 323 26.88 -9.60 13.36
C ALA A 323 26.05 -8.84 14.40
N THR A 324 26.57 -8.83 15.63
CA THR A 324 26.05 -8.18 16.83
C THR A 324 26.37 -6.69 16.80
N LEU A 325 25.40 -5.78 16.98
CA LEU A 325 25.69 -4.39 17.36
C LEU A 325 24.63 -3.83 18.33
N LYS A 326 25.03 -3.74 19.61
CA LYS A 326 24.42 -2.90 20.65
C LYS A 326 24.65 -1.41 20.31
N GLY A 327 23.70 -0.53 20.60
CA GLY A 327 23.99 0.91 20.61
C GLY A 327 22.80 1.86 20.73
N THR A 328 22.43 2.18 21.98
CA THR A 328 22.07 3.53 22.48
C THR A 328 21.04 4.39 21.72
N LEU A 329 19.86 4.50 22.34
CA LEU A 329 18.90 5.60 22.20
C LEU A 329 19.54 6.93 22.61
N THR A 330 19.66 7.87 21.67
CA THR A 330 19.79 9.30 22.00
C THR A 330 18.71 10.11 21.30
N ASN A 331 17.94 10.78 22.13
CA ASN A 331 16.86 11.69 21.84
C ASN A 331 17.41 13.03 21.31
N ARG A 332 17.01 13.46 20.10
CA ARG A 332 16.98 14.88 19.69
C ARG A 332 16.14 15.06 18.43
N GLY A 333 15.32 16.10 18.43
CA GLY A 333 14.27 16.34 17.44
C GLY A 333 14.79 16.56 16.02
N ALA A 334 14.04 16.05 15.05
CA ALA A 334 14.16 16.39 13.64
C ALA A 334 12.80 16.22 12.94
N SER A 335 12.48 17.23 12.14
CA SER A 335 11.44 17.38 11.11
C SER A 335 10.56 16.17 10.75
N THR A 336 9.26 16.44 10.78
CA THR A 336 8.14 15.81 10.10
C THR A 336 8.44 15.43 8.64
N ALA A 337 7.84 14.32 8.17
CA ALA A 337 7.89 13.69 6.84
C ALA A 337 8.90 12.54 6.59
N LYS A 338 9.91 12.31 7.46
CA LYS A 338 10.91 11.24 7.23
C LYS A 338 10.58 9.86 7.84
N GLY A 339 9.51 9.77 8.65
CA GLY A 339 9.24 8.62 9.52
C GLY A 339 8.63 7.36 8.88
N MET A 340 8.43 7.33 7.56
CA MET A 340 7.98 6.13 6.82
C MET A 340 8.88 5.76 5.63
N ALA A 341 9.91 6.55 5.34
CA ALA A 341 10.89 6.24 4.29
C ALA A 341 11.90 5.13 4.72
N ALA A 342 11.93 4.75 6.00
CA ALA A 342 12.95 3.88 6.58
C ALA A 342 12.50 2.42 6.84
N VAL A 343 11.44 1.94 6.18
CA VAL A 343 11.01 0.51 6.23
C VAL A 343 11.17 -0.18 4.87
N GLY A 344 11.76 0.50 3.87
CA GLY A 344 12.01 -0.07 2.57
C GLY A 344 13.47 -0.50 2.42
N ASP A 345 13.78 -1.77 2.70
CA ASP A 345 14.89 -2.43 2.02
C ASP A 345 14.66 -3.95 1.87
N ALA A 346 15.05 -4.45 0.70
CA ALA A 346 15.12 -5.85 0.27
C ALA A 346 13.82 -6.69 0.21
N THR A 347 13.01 -6.49 -0.84
CA THR A 347 12.50 -7.56 -1.75
C THR A 347 11.44 -6.98 -2.69
N GLY A 348 11.65 -7.15 -4.00
CA GLY A 348 10.83 -6.57 -5.06
C GLY A 348 9.41 -7.13 -5.14
N ASN A 349 8.49 -6.50 -4.43
CA ASN A 349 7.06 -6.58 -4.67
C ASN A 349 6.47 -5.16 -4.64
N ILE A 350 5.47 -4.96 -5.48
CA ILE A 350 4.79 -3.68 -5.66
C ILE A 350 4.01 -3.41 -4.37
N ALA A 351 4.60 -2.54 -3.54
CA ALA A 351 4.44 -2.35 -2.09
C ALA A 351 5.76 -2.71 -1.41
N THR A 352 6.76 -1.83 -1.46
CA THR A 352 8.08 -2.10 -0.83
C THR A 352 8.07 -1.78 0.66
N GLY A 353 7.17 -2.48 1.33
CA GLY A 353 6.96 -2.68 2.76
C GLY A 353 5.76 -3.64 2.84
N PRO A 354 5.77 -4.68 3.70
CA PRO A 354 4.61 -5.56 3.84
C PRO A 354 3.35 -4.71 4.05
N PRO A 355 2.19 -5.09 3.47
CA PRO A 355 0.96 -4.33 3.67
C PRO A 355 0.80 -4.15 5.17
N LEU A 356 0.82 -2.88 5.60
CA LEU A 356 0.65 -2.57 7.00
C LEU A 356 -0.68 -3.21 7.41
N SER A 357 -0.69 -3.86 8.57
CA SER A 357 -1.94 -4.24 9.23
C SER A 357 -2.93 -3.08 9.12
N ILE A 358 -4.19 -3.37 8.83
CA ILE A 358 -5.23 -2.36 8.67
C ILE A 358 -5.25 -1.46 9.91
N ARG A 359 -4.96 -1.99 11.10
CA ARG A 359 -4.86 -1.23 12.35
C ARG A 359 -3.70 -0.24 12.35
N VAL A 360 -2.52 -0.65 11.88
CA VAL A 360 -1.34 0.22 11.80
C VAL A 360 -1.60 1.35 10.80
N ALA A 361 -2.10 1.02 9.60
CA ALA A 361 -2.45 1.98 8.57
C ALA A 361 -3.51 2.97 9.06
N ALA A 362 -4.56 2.49 9.73
CA ALA A 362 -5.64 3.33 10.22
C ALA A 362 -5.21 4.26 11.36
N ALA A 363 -4.44 3.76 12.32
CA ALA A 363 -3.90 4.59 13.38
C ALA A 363 -2.98 5.68 12.83
N TRP A 364 -2.10 5.33 11.88
CA TRP A 364 -1.26 6.32 11.19
C TRP A 364 -2.09 7.34 10.40
N ALA A 365 -3.10 6.90 9.65
CA ALA A 365 -3.94 7.79 8.87
C ALA A 365 -4.71 8.79 9.76
N LEU A 366 -5.25 8.34 10.90
CA LEU A 366 -5.89 9.22 11.88
C LEU A 366 -4.90 10.21 12.49
N GLU A 367 -3.66 9.81 12.76
CA GLU A 367 -2.60 10.71 13.20
C GLU A 367 -2.36 11.83 12.18
N GLN A 368 -2.22 11.48 10.89
CA GLN A 368 -1.98 12.45 9.81
C GLN A 368 -3.16 13.39 9.64
N MET A 369 -4.41 12.90 9.68
CA MET A 369 -5.58 13.77 9.58
C MET A 369 -5.70 14.72 10.78
N ALA A 370 -5.42 14.23 11.98
CA ALA A 370 -5.55 15.02 13.21
C ALA A 370 -4.43 16.07 13.38
N GLN A 371 -3.26 15.93 12.74
CA GLN A 371 -2.12 16.81 13.03
C GLN A 371 -2.34 18.28 12.63
N HIS A 372 -3.28 18.55 11.70
CA HIS A 372 -3.51 19.85 11.07
C HIS A 372 -4.43 20.83 11.84
N GLY A 373 -4.78 20.51 13.10
CA GLY A 373 -5.51 21.42 13.99
C GLY A 373 -6.94 20.98 14.29
N GLU A 374 -7.73 21.89 14.86
CA GLU A 374 -9.08 21.56 15.36
C GLU A 374 -10.12 21.36 14.25
N GLU A 375 -9.98 22.05 13.11
CA GLU A 375 -10.90 21.90 11.97
C GLU A 375 -10.94 20.48 11.42
N THR A 376 -9.81 19.77 11.43
CA THR A 376 -9.74 18.37 11.00
C THR A 376 -9.98 17.42 12.17
N THR A 377 -9.55 17.79 13.38
CA THR A 377 -9.61 16.92 14.57
C THR A 377 -11.03 16.77 15.12
N MET A 378 -11.82 17.85 15.19
CA MET A 378 -13.15 17.83 15.81
C MET A 378 -14.14 16.93 15.04
N PRO A 379 -14.20 16.94 13.71
CA PRO A 379 -15.01 15.97 12.97
C PRO A 379 -14.59 14.52 13.20
N LEU A 380 -13.28 14.22 13.26
CA LEU A 380 -12.78 12.86 13.55
C LEU A 380 -13.22 12.39 14.94
N ILE A 381 -13.19 13.28 15.93
CA ILE A 381 -13.66 13.01 17.28
C ILE A 381 -15.16 12.71 17.27
N ALA A 382 -15.96 13.51 16.55
CA ALA A 382 -17.40 13.26 16.40
C ALA A 382 -17.68 11.90 15.71
N GLN A 383 -16.80 11.45 14.83
CA GLN A 383 -16.85 10.12 14.20
C GLN A 383 -16.37 8.98 15.11
N GLY A 384 -15.95 9.27 16.35
CA GLY A 384 -15.54 8.27 17.35
C GLY A 384 -14.06 7.88 17.30
N ALA A 385 -13.20 8.67 16.65
CA ALA A 385 -11.77 8.36 16.53
C ALA A 385 -11.08 8.21 17.90
N LEU A 386 -11.40 9.09 18.85
CA LEU A 386 -10.75 9.10 20.16
C LEU A 386 -10.98 7.78 20.93
N ALA A 387 -12.21 7.26 20.91
CA ALA A 387 -12.56 5.99 21.53
C ALA A 387 -11.91 4.82 20.79
N ALA A 388 -11.99 4.77 19.46
CA ALA A 388 -11.43 3.68 18.66
C ALA A 388 -9.91 3.54 18.81
N VAL A 389 -9.19 4.67 18.82
CA VAL A 389 -7.73 4.65 19.00
C VAL A 389 -7.36 4.27 20.44
N LEU A 390 -8.15 4.67 21.45
CA LEU A 390 -7.93 4.23 22.83
C LEU A 390 -8.15 2.73 23.00
N GLU A 391 -9.19 2.17 22.39
CA GLU A 391 -9.44 0.72 22.36
C GLU A 391 -8.27 -0.02 21.70
N GLY A 392 -7.81 0.46 20.53
CA GLY A 392 -6.64 -0.09 19.84
C GLY A 392 -5.34 -0.01 20.67
N TYR A 393 -5.15 1.09 21.41
CA TYR A 393 -4.03 1.25 22.34
C TYR A 393 -4.09 0.24 23.49
N LYS A 394 -5.26 0.04 24.11
CA LYS A 394 -5.43 -0.91 25.22
C LYS A 394 -5.27 -2.36 24.76
N ALA A 395 -5.87 -2.70 23.62
CA ALA A 395 -5.80 -4.06 23.05
C ALA A 395 -4.35 -4.45 22.70
N SER A 396 -3.56 -3.52 22.14
CA SER A 396 -2.15 -3.75 21.85
C SER A 396 -1.27 -3.77 23.10
N ALA A 397 -1.59 -2.96 24.12
CA ALA A 397 -0.85 -2.97 25.39
C ALA A 397 -1.03 -4.26 26.21
N ALA A 398 -2.17 -4.94 26.09
CA ALA A 398 -2.46 -6.19 26.79
C ALA A 398 -1.80 -7.43 26.16
N GLY A 399 -1.49 -7.38 24.86
CA GLY A 399 -0.89 -8.48 24.09
C GLY A 399 0.63 -8.43 23.95
N ALA A 400 1.30 -7.56 24.70
CA ALA A 400 2.76 -7.36 24.65
C ALA A 400 3.56 -8.46 25.40
N VAL A 401 3.04 -9.69 25.45
CA VAL A 401 3.75 -10.87 25.97
C VAL A 401 4.15 -11.70 24.75
N ASP A 402 5.46 -11.81 24.53
CA ASP A 402 6.14 -12.58 23.47
C ASP A 402 5.97 -12.08 22.02
N GLY A 403 6.82 -11.12 21.62
CA GLY A 403 7.23 -10.93 20.22
C GLY A 403 6.20 -10.36 19.24
N SER A 404 5.09 -9.81 19.71
CA SER A 404 4.10 -9.12 18.87
C SER A 404 4.58 -7.72 18.44
N ASP A 405 4.17 -7.30 17.24
CA ASP A 405 4.63 -6.06 16.60
C ASP A 405 4.09 -4.81 17.34
N ASP A 406 4.93 -4.15 18.14
CA ASP A 406 4.64 -2.92 18.91
C ASP A 406 4.20 -1.72 18.04
N THR A 407 4.19 -1.89 16.71
CA THR A 407 3.83 -0.85 15.73
C THR A 407 2.42 -0.32 15.94
N VAL A 408 1.42 -1.19 16.19
CA VAL A 408 0.04 -0.75 16.47
C VAL A 408 -0.01 0.11 17.71
N PHE A 409 0.68 -0.30 18.78
CA PHE A 409 0.73 0.45 20.04
C PHE A 409 1.34 1.83 19.84
N ILE A 410 2.49 1.90 19.16
CA ILE A 410 3.21 3.15 18.88
C ILE A 410 2.34 4.09 18.05
N ARG A 411 1.67 3.59 17.00
CA ARG A 411 0.80 4.42 16.14
C ARG A 411 -0.46 4.88 16.86
N CYS A 412 -1.13 4.02 17.61
CA CYS A 412 -2.28 4.41 18.42
C CYS A 412 -1.91 5.48 19.45
N LYS A 413 -0.75 5.35 20.09
CA LYS A 413 -0.23 6.36 21.03
C LYS A 413 0.00 7.72 20.35
N ALA A 414 0.60 7.72 19.16
CA ALA A 414 0.85 8.93 18.39
C ALA A 414 -0.45 9.61 17.95
N ALA A 415 -1.40 8.83 17.41
CA ALA A 415 -2.72 9.30 17.04
C ALA A 415 -3.51 9.90 18.22
N LEU A 416 -3.53 9.23 19.39
CA LEU A 416 -4.16 9.76 20.61
C LEU A 416 -3.56 11.11 21.01
N LYS A 417 -2.22 11.22 20.96
CA LYS A 417 -1.54 12.46 21.33
C LYS A 417 -1.91 13.61 20.38
N SER A 418 -2.01 13.36 19.08
CA SER A 418 -2.42 14.36 18.08
C SER A 418 -3.88 14.76 18.25
N LEU A 419 -4.79 13.80 18.38
CA LEU A 419 -6.22 14.04 18.61
C LEU A 419 -6.42 14.88 19.90
N ILE A 420 -5.86 14.44 21.03
CA ILE A 420 -6.00 15.14 22.31
C ILE A 420 -5.39 16.55 22.24
N ARG A 421 -4.20 16.71 21.63
CA ARG A 421 -3.54 18.03 21.54
C ARG A 421 -4.41 19.06 20.82
N ASN A 422 -5.13 18.62 19.80
CA ASN A 422 -5.87 19.49 18.88
C ASN A 422 -7.38 19.56 19.20
N CYS A 423 -7.87 18.95 20.29
CA CYS A 423 -9.22 19.19 20.81
C CYS A 423 -9.40 20.64 21.23
N ASN A 424 -10.52 21.29 20.89
CA ASN A 424 -10.82 22.66 21.31
C ASN A 424 -11.90 22.75 22.41
N SER A 425 -12.42 21.62 22.88
CA SER A 425 -13.48 21.52 23.89
C SER A 425 -13.16 20.44 24.93
N THR A 426 -13.74 20.57 26.13
CA THR A 426 -13.56 19.58 27.22
C THR A 426 -14.48 18.39 27.08
N ALA A 427 -15.65 18.56 26.44
CA ALA A 427 -16.66 17.51 26.32
C ALA A 427 -16.13 16.18 25.73
N PRO A 428 -15.28 16.16 24.68
CA PRO A 428 -14.73 14.90 24.18
C PRO A 428 -13.65 14.28 25.06
N LEU A 429 -13.04 15.08 25.95
CA LEU A 429 -11.99 14.63 26.87
C LEU A 429 -12.57 14.02 28.14
N GLU A 430 -13.75 14.46 28.56
CA GLU A 430 -14.42 13.99 29.77
C GLU A 430 -14.61 12.47 29.83
N PRO A 431 -15.05 11.76 28.78
CA PRO A 431 -15.16 10.30 28.80
C PRO A 431 -13.83 9.57 29.02
N LEU A 432 -12.68 10.23 28.79
CA LEU A 432 -11.36 9.65 29.01
C LEU A 432 -10.89 9.77 30.46
N VAL A 433 -11.50 10.64 31.28
CA VAL A 433 -11.20 10.81 32.71
C VAL A 433 -11.94 9.72 33.48
N VAL A 434 -11.40 8.49 33.42
CA VAL A 434 -11.90 7.29 34.09
C VAL A 434 -10.74 6.37 34.49
N ASN A 435 -10.94 5.53 35.52
CA ASN A 435 -9.95 4.56 36.01
C ASN A 435 -9.45 3.58 34.93
N GLY A 436 -10.25 3.32 33.89
CA GLY A 436 -9.86 2.44 32.79
C GLY A 436 -8.87 3.07 31.80
N THR A 437 -8.54 4.35 31.90
CA THR A 437 -7.65 5.03 30.95
C THR A 437 -6.18 4.95 31.39
N PRO A 438 -5.25 4.50 30.54
CA PRO A 438 -3.85 4.37 30.92
C PRO A 438 -3.23 5.70 31.39
N PRO A 439 -2.40 5.71 32.47
CA PRO A 439 -1.82 6.94 33.03
C PRO A 439 -1.04 7.80 32.03
N ALA A 440 -0.39 7.15 31.05
CA ALA A 440 0.32 7.82 29.97
C ALA A 440 -0.61 8.67 29.08
N VAL A 441 -1.85 8.21 28.85
CA VAL A 441 -2.89 8.91 28.08
C VAL A 441 -3.54 9.99 28.96
N LEU A 442 -3.90 9.66 30.21
CA LEU A 442 -4.49 10.60 31.16
C LEU A 442 -3.66 11.87 31.32
N LYS A 443 -2.33 11.75 31.44
CA LYS A 443 -1.42 12.89 31.48
C LYS A 443 -1.60 13.85 30.30
N HIS A 444 -1.83 13.33 29.09
CA HIS A 444 -2.06 14.16 27.90
C HIS A 444 -3.45 14.80 27.90
N VAL A 445 -4.46 14.06 28.38
CA VAL A 445 -5.84 14.56 28.56
C VAL A 445 -5.84 15.75 29.52
N LEU A 446 -5.27 15.60 30.72
CA LEU A 446 -5.23 16.66 31.73
C LEU A 446 -4.44 17.88 31.25
N ARG A 447 -3.30 17.66 30.58
CA ARG A 447 -2.53 18.76 29.98
C ARG A 447 -3.35 19.57 28.98
N ARG A 448 -4.26 18.96 28.23
CA ARG A 448 -5.13 19.70 27.31
C ARG A 448 -6.34 20.31 28.01
N ALA A 449 -6.94 19.60 28.96
CA ALA A 449 -8.13 20.05 29.67
C ALA A 449 -7.88 21.32 30.51
N GLU A 450 -6.72 21.43 31.17
CA GLU A 450 -6.35 22.57 32.02
C GLU A 450 -6.55 23.95 31.36
N PRO A 451 -5.92 24.25 30.20
CA PRO A 451 -6.10 25.55 29.56
C PRO A 451 -7.52 25.75 28.98
N LEU A 452 -8.24 24.68 28.63
CA LEU A 452 -9.62 24.78 28.14
C LEU A 452 -10.59 25.15 29.27
N LEU A 453 -10.42 24.52 30.45
CA LEU A 453 -11.18 24.83 31.65
C LEU A 453 -10.82 26.21 32.22
N ALA A 454 -9.56 26.63 32.12
CA ALA A 454 -9.15 27.96 32.59
C ALA A 454 -9.83 29.09 31.80
N ARG A 455 -10.00 28.90 30.49
CA ARG A 455 -10.54 29.92 29.57
C ARG A 455 -12.05 30.10 29.67
N ASP A 456 -12.80 29.03 29.91
CA ASP A 456 -14.26 29.06 29.80
C ASP A 456 -14.97 28.59 31.10
N ALA A 457 -15.72 29.52 31.71
CA ALA A 457 -16.51 29.23 32.89
C ALA A 457 -17.65 28.23 32.62
N LYS A 458 -18.21 28.23 31.40
CA LYS A 458 -19.25 27.29 31.01
C LYS A 458 -18.69 25.87 30.93
N SER A 459 -17.51 25.70 30.32
CA SER A 459 -16.78 24.44 30.33
C SER A 459 -16.46 23.96 31.76
N ARG A 460 -16.12 24.86 32.69
CA ARG A 460 -15.95 24.49 34.13
C ARG A 460 -17.24 23.96 34.74
N GLN A 461 -18.36 24.65 34.54
CA GLN A 461 -19.66 24.20 35.04
C GLN A 461 -20.05 22.85 34.44
N GLN A 462 -19.90 22.68 33.12
CA GLN A 462 -20.18 21.43 32.43
C GLN A 462 -19.32 20.27 32.95
N PHE A 463 -18.04 20.51 33.20
CA PHE A 463 -17.11 19.51 33.73
C PHE A 463 -17.48 19.02 35.15
N VAL A 464 -18.11 19.88 35.96
CA VAL A 464 -18.65 19.49 37.27
C VAL A 464 -19.95 18.70 37.08
N THR A 465 -20.89 19.23 36.28
CA THR A 465 -22.21 18.61 36.05
C THR A 465 -22.11 17.23 35.39
N SER A 466 -21.12 17.00 34.53
CA SER A 466 -20.87 15.70 33.90
C SER A 466 -20.14 14.69 34.81
N GLY A 467 -19.87 15.07 36.06
CA GLY A 467 -19.11 14.26 37.02
C GLY A 467 -17.63 14.11 36.65
N GLY A 468 -17.10 14.94 35.73
CA GLY A 468 -15.69 14.93 35.35
C GLY A 468 -14.77 15.27 36.52
N LEU A 469 -15.15 16.25 37.35
CA LEU A 469 -14.38 16.64 38.54
C LEU A 469 -14.35 15.53 39.60
N MET A 470 -15.45 14.81 39.78
CA MET A 470 -15.55 13.66 40.70
C MET A 470 -14.61 12.54 40.26
N ARG A 471 -14.72 12.12 38.98
CA ARG A 471 -13.86 11.09 38.39
C ARG A 471 -12.38 11.50 38.41
N LEU A 472 -12.08 12.80 38.31
CA LEU A 472 -10.71 13.31 38.44
C LEU A 472 -10.14 13.09 39.86
N GLN A 473 -10.95 13.26 40.91
CA GLN A 473 -10.47 13.02 42.29
C GLN A 473 -10.22 11.52 42.54
N GLU A 474 -11.05 10.64 41.97
CA GLU A 474 -10.84 9.18 42.05
C GLU A 474 -9.49 8.74 41.45
N LEU A 475 -8.96 9.52 40.50
CA LEU A 475 -7.70 9.25 39.80
C LEU A 475 -6.45 9.79 40.52
N GLU A 476 -6.59 10.54 41.62
CA GLU A 476 -5.48 11.22 42.30
C GLU A 476 -4.33 10.25 42.66
N GLY A 477 -4.65 9.04 43.11
CA GLY A 477 -3.68 8.00 43.49
C GLY A 477 -2.99 7.29 42.32
N GLN A 478 -3.46 7.44 41.08
CA GLN A 478 -2.93 6.73 39.90
C GLN A 478 -1.96 7.57 39.06
N LEU A 479 -1.99 8.90 39.25
CA LEU A 479 -1.15 9.83 38.50
C LEU A 479 0.17 10.04 39.23
N CYS A 480 1.27 10.17 38.48
CA CYS A 480 2.59 10.48 39.04
C CYS A 480 3.28 11.62 38.27
N GLY A 481 4.17 12.34 38.96
CA GLY A 481 5.01 13.40 38.40
C GLY A 481 4.19 14.49 37.69
N LYS A 482 4.39 14.66 36.38
CA LYS A 482 3.69 15.70 35.60
C LYS A 482 2.16 15.51 35.56
N GLY A 483 1.65 14.29 35.71
CA GLY A 483 0.21 14.04 35.76
C GLY A 483 -0.46 14.69 36.97
N GLN A 484 0.16 14.55 38.16
CA GLN A 484 -0.30 15.19 39.40
C GLN A 484 -0.23 16.72 39.31
N ALA A 485 0.82 17.27 38.71
CA ALA A 485 0.94 18.72 38.52
C ALA A 485 -0.24 19.30 37.73
N TYR A 486 -0.69 18.62 36.65
CA TYR A 486 -1.87 19.06 35.91
C TYR A 486 -3.18 18.87 36.69
N LEU A 487 -3.30 17.80 37.48
CA LEU A 487 -4.44 17.61 38.37
C LEU A 487 -4.56 18.74 39.39
N HIS A 488 -3.45 19.11 40.06
CA HIS A 488 -3.44 20.23 40.99
C HIS A 488 -3.77 21.56 40.31
N ALA A 489 -3.25 21.79 39.11
CA ALA A 489 -3.57 22.98 38.32
C ALA A 489 -5.07 23.06 37.98
N ILE A 490 -5.69 21.94 37.59
CA ILE A 490 -7.14 21.88 37.34
C ILE A 490 -7.93 22.09 38.64
N ASN A 491 -7.54 21.45 39.73
CA ASN A 491 -8.22 21.61 41.03
C ASN A 491 -8.17 23.07 41.52
N ALA A 492 -7.09 23.81 41.23
CA ALA A 492 -6.97 25.23 41.56
C ALA A 492 -7.94 26.13 40.77
N LEU A 493 -8.56 25.64 39.69
CA LEU A 493 -9.59 26.36 38.94
C LEU A 493 -10.97 26.30 39.59
N PHE A 494 -11.15 25.48 40.64
CA PHE A 494 -12.41 25.28 41.35
C PHE A 494 -12.28 25.69 42.82
N PRO A 495 -13.38 26.09 43.49
CA PRO A 495 -13.36 26.38 44.92
C PRO A 495 -12.91 25.16 45.74
N ALA A 496 -12.08 25.37 46.75
CA ALA A 496 -11.51 24.31 47.58
C ALA A 496 -12.58 23.41 48.25
N ASP A 497 -13.71 24.01 48.63
CA ASP A 497 -14.83 23.30 49.25
C ASP A 497 -15.46 22.29 48.29
N VAL A 498 -15.59 22.65 47.01
CA VAL A 498 -16.14 21.78 45.95
C VAL A 498 -15.20 20.61 45.68
N VAL A 499 -13.89 20.88 45.60
CA VAL A 499 -12.88 19.82 45.40
C VAL A 499 -12.86 18.85 46.58
N THR A 500 -12.97 19.37 47.81
CA THR A 500 -12.99 18.56 49.03
C THR A 500 -14.26 17.70 49.11
N TYR A 501 -15.42 18.26 48.74
CA TYR A 501 -16.68 17.53 48.65
C TYR A 501 -16.59 16.30 47.75
N TYR A 502 -16.03 16.47 46.54
CA TYR A 502 -15.87 15.34 45.61
C TYR A 502 -14.77 14.36 46.02
N ARG A 503 -13.72 14.81 46.73
CA ARG A 503 -12.67 13.91 47.28
C ARG A 503 -13.20 12.99 48.38
N GLN A 504 -14.21 13.41 49.13
CA GLN A 504 -14.84 12.62 50.20
C GLN A 504 -15.91 11.63 49.69
N GLY A 505 -16.01 11.43 48.37
CA GLY A 505 -16.91 10.43 47.77
C GLY A 505 -18.32 10.93 47.48
N GLY A 506 -18.59 12.25 47.58
CA GLY A 506 -19.78 12.86 47.01
C GLY A 506 -21.12 12.20 47.35
N HIS A 507 -21.27 11.59 48.53
CA HIS A 507 -22.55 11.04 48.98
C HIS A 507 -23.47 12.16 49.49
N GLY A 508 -24.05 12.91 48.56
CA GLY A 508 -25.30 13.64 48.74
C GLY A 508 -26.45 12.80 48.22
N LYS A 509 -27.47 12.60 49.06
CA LYS A 509 -28.70 11.80 48.86
C LYS A 509 -29.40 11.97 47.51
#